data_AF-A0A2Z6NW37-F1
#
_entry.id   AF-A0A2Z6NW37-F1
#
_cell.length_a   1.000
_cell.length_b   1.000
_cell.length_c   1.000
_cell.angle_alpha   90.00
_cell.angle_beta   90.00
_cell.angle_gamma   90.00
#
_symmetry.space_group_name_H-M   'P 1'
#
loop_
_entity.id
_entity.type
_entity.pdbx_description
1 polymer ?
#
loop_
_entity_poly.entity_id
_entity_poly.type
_entity_poly.pdbx_seq_one_letter_code
_entity_poly.pdbx_strand_id
1 'polypeptide(L)'
;MAECFPLLEQLDISYTGCENYDSYVDGVEALSLALIKLRKVNLSGFPINNQSLFHLLNNCRYLEEIIMFWCEGITSVGLASALRDKPTLRSLSFSFGNREMFNTAQLIDSLVSLKDLSSLVLNFLNISDELLYSVAREGLPLTRLVLHCCTGHSYAGIFYLLSKCQRFRHLELFKTDFLNDQHVVQLSSFLGDLVSINLNYCKELTYAALFALVRNCPSLSEIKMQNIGGKIVGNSDSLVEFGVYPQLKSLYLGNSWLSDEIISMVASIFPNLQLLDLESRNHISEGICEVLRKCCKIKHLNLAYCCKVNLLGMNFVVPNLEVLNLSCTKVDDETLYVISKSCRGLLQLLLEACNGVTEKGVKHVLENCTLLRDHGYMLHTARR
;
A
#
# COMPACT_ATOMS: atom_id res chain seq x y z
N MET A 1 13.75 -29.34 -11.68
CA MET A 1 13.33 -28.68 -10.41
C MET A 1 11.97 -29.18 -9.96
N ALA A 2 10.90 -29.10 -10.76
CA ALA A 2 9.57 -29.54 -10.31
C ALA A 2 9.47 -31.04 -9.96
N GLU A 3 10.19 -31.91 -10.65
CA GLU A 3 10.24 -33.35 -10.28
C GLU A 3 10.86 -33.60 -8.90
N CYS A 4 11.71 -32.68 -8.41
CA CYS A 4 12.34 -32.81 -7.09
C CYS A 4 11.42 -32.38 -5.94
N PHE A 5 10.33 -31.65 -6.24
CA PHE A 5 9.45 -31.05 -5.23
C PHE A 5 7.96 -31.25 -5.58
N PRO A 6 7.46 -32.50 -5.69
CA PRO A 6 6.09 -32.77 -6.14
C PRO A 6 4.99 -32.31 -5.15
N LEU A 7 5.36 -31.99 -3.91
CA LEU A 7 4.45 -31.48 -2.87
C LEU A 7 4.50 -29.96 -2.71
N LEU A 8 5.18 -29.23 -3.62
CA LEU A 8 5.30 -27.79 -3.54
C LEU A 8 3.92 -27.12 -3.69
N GLU A 9 3.51 -26.37 -2.68
CA GLU A 9 2.23 -25.64 -2.69
C GLU A 9 2.37 -24.18 -3.14
N GLN A 10 3.58 -23.61 -3.05
CA GLN A 10 3.84 -22.22 -3.40
C GLN A 10 5.07 -22.12 -4.29
N LEU A 11 4.93 -21.43 -5.42
CA LEU A 11 6.02 -21.19 -6.36
C LEU A 11 6.10 -19.69 -6.66
N ASP A 12 7.25 -19.09 -6.45
CA ASP A 12 7.55 -17.74 -6.93
C ASP A 12 8.70 -17.81 -7.92
N ILE A 13 8.40 -17.47 -9.18
CA ILE A 13 9.37 -17.35 -10.28
C ILE A 13 9.30 -15.95 -10.91
N SER A 14 8.90 -14.95 -10.11
CA SER A 14 8.86 -13.57 -10.58
C SER A 14 10.25 -13.01 -10.86
N TYR A 15 10.36 -12.19 -11.91
CA TYR A 15 11.59 -11.49 -12.32
C TYR A 15 12.84 -12.37 -12.34
N THR A 16 12.74 -13.60 -12.84
CA THR A 16 13.93 -14.36 -13.22
C THR A 16 14.57 -13.60 -14.38
N GLY A 17 15.74 -12.98 -14.18
CA GLY A 17 16.49 -12.20 -15.19
C GLY A 17 16.99 -13.04 -16.37
N CYS A 18 16.07 -13.74 -17.02
CA CYS A 18 16.28 -14.82 -17.95
C CYS A 18 16.04 -14.30 -19.37
N GLU A 19 17.14 -14.12 -20.11
CA GLU A 19 17.17 -13.39 -21.39
C GLU A 19 16.64 -14.20 -22.61
N ASN A 20 16.24 -15.47 -22.44
CA ASN A 20 16.09 -16.41 -23.57
C ASN A 20 14.67 -16.99 -23.75
N TYR A 21 13.79 -16.21 -24.39
CA TYR A 21 12.32 -16.37 -24.40
C TYR A 21 11.75 -17.66 -25.04
N ASP A 22 12.45 -18.29 -25.98
CA ASP A 22 11.85 -19.34 -26.83
C ASP A 22 11.76 -20.73 -26.17
N SER A 23 12.49 -21.01 -25.08
CA SER A 23 12.49 -22.34 -24.43
C SER A 23 11.50 -22.50 -23.26
N TYR A 24 10.74 -21.45 -22.91
CA TYR A 24 9.95 -21.43 -21.66
C TYR A 24 8.55 -22.01 -21.76
N VAL A 25 7.99 -22.11 -22.98
CA VAL A 25 6.62 -22.65 -23.18
C VAL A 25 6.54 -24.09 -22.67
N ASP A 26 7.51 -24.93 -23.09
CA ASP A 26 7.62 -26.31 -22.63
C ASP A 26 7.93 -26.40 -21.12
N GLY A 27 8.65 -25.40 -20.60
CA GLY A 27 9.00 -25.30 -19.18
C GLY A 27 7.78 -25.12 -18.29
N VAL A 28 6.88 -24.18 -18.58
CA VAL A 28 5.67 -23.94 -17.78
C VAL A 28 4.71 -25.12 -17.87
N GLU A 29 4.58 -25.73 -19.05
CA GLU A 29 3.77 -26.94 -19.20
C GLU A 29 4.32 -28.09 -18.35
N ALA A 30 5.61 -28.37 -18.42
CA ALA A 30 6.26 -29.38 -17.58
C ALA A 30 6.12 -29.08 -16.07
N LEU A 31 6.27 -27.82 -15.67
CA LEU A 31 6.03 -27.37 -14.29
C LEU A 31 4.58 -27.68 -13.87
N SER A 32 3.60 -27.38 -14.73
CA SER A 32 2.19 -27.59 -14.42
C SER A 32 1.81 -29.07 -14.26
N LEU A 33 2.48 -29.95 -14.99
CA LEU A 33 2.29 -31.41 -14.90
C LEU A 33 2.93 -32.01 -13.65
N ALA A 34 4.07 -31.46 -13.22
CA ALA A 34 4.80 -31.96 -12.05
C ALA A 34 4.29 -31.37 -10.72
N LEU A 35 3.84 -30.10 -10.71
CA LEU A 35 3.42 -29.38 -9.50
C LEU A 35 1.89 -29.42 -9.29
N ILE A 36 1.34 -30.62 -9.21
CA ILE A 36 -0.11 -30.83 -9.11
C ILE A 36 -0.72 -30.36 -7.78
N LYS A 37 0.11 -30.12 -6.75
CA LYS A 37 -0.31 -29.61 -5.42
C LYS A 37 -0.19 -28.09 -5.28
N LEU A 38 0.16 -27.39 -6.37
CA LEU A 38 0.35 -25.95 -6.34
C LEU A 38 -0.96 -25.22 -5.99
N ARG A 39 -0.88 -24.34 -4.99
CA ARG A 39 -1.97 -23.49 -4.49
C ARG A 39 -1.72 -22.02 -4.76
N LYS A 40 -0.45 -21.60 -4.77
CA LYS A 40 -0.05 -20.22 -5.06
C LYS A 40 1.05 -20.20 -6.10
N VAL A 41 0.91 -19.33 -7.09
CA VAL A 41 1.97 -19.07 -8.07
C VAL A 41 2.13 -17.59 -8.35
N ASN A 42 3.37 -17.12 -8.31
CA ASN A 42 3.75 -15.78 -8.78
C ASN A 42 4.63 -15.90 -10.02
N LEU A 43 4.11 -15.38 -11.13
CA LEU A 43 4.70 -15.39 -12.47
C LEU A 43 5.07 -13.98 -12.92
N SER A 44 5.12 -13.00 -12.02
CA SER A 44 5.27 -11.60 -12.42
C SER A 44 6.58 -11.36 -13.16
N GLY A 45 6.53 -10.77 -14.36
CA GLY A 45 7.69 -10.57 -15.23
C GLY A 45 8.27 -11.86 -15.84
N PHE A 46 7.65 -13.03 -15.61
CA PHE A 46 8.08 -14.28 -16.22
C PHE A 46 7.57 -14.37 -17.69
N PRO A 47 8.39 -14.85 -18.64
CA PRO A 47 7.97 -15.02 -20.02
C PRO A 47 6.98 -16.19 -20.17
N ILE A 48 5.69 -15.88 -20.06
CA ILE A 48 4.57 -16.82 -20.21
C ILE A 48 3.63 -16.36 -21.33
N ASN A 49 3.09 -17.32 -22.09
CA ASN A 49 2.10 -17.08 -23.13
C ASN A 49 0.71 -17.65 -22.77
N ASN A 50 -0.30 -17.33 -23.58
CA ASN A 50 -1.68 -17.79 -23.41
C ASN A 50 -1.82 -19.31 -23.24
N GLN A 51 -1.09 -20.10 -24.04
CA GLN A 51 -1.18 -21.57 -24.01
C GLN A 51 -0.61 -22.12 -22.71
N SER A 52 0.56 -21.63 -22.29
CA SER A 52 1.23 -22.03 -21.05
C SER A 52 0.37 -21.71 -19.83
N LEU A 53 -0.25 -20.52 -19.80
CA LEU A 53 -1.18 -20.13 -18.74
C LEU A 53 -2.39 -21.07 -18.68
N PHE A 54 -2.95 -21.43 -19.84
CA PHE A 54 -4.05 -22.38 -19.92
C PHE A 54 -3.65 -23.74 -19.34
N HIS A 55 -2.50 -24.30 -19.72
CA HIS A 55 -2.01 -25.57 -19.17
C HIS A 55 -1.79 -25.49 -17.66
N LEU A 56 -1.20 -24.39 -17.17
CA LEU A 56 -0.98 -24.17 -15.74
C LEU A 56 -2.30 -24.20 -14.96
N LEU A 57 -3.27 -23.38 -15.35
CA LEU A 57 -4.58 -23.35 -14.68
C LEU A 57 -5.36 -24.65 -14.85
N ASN A 58 -5.15 -25.38 -15.95
CA ASN A 58 -5.83 -26.65 -16.19
C ASN A 58 -5.27 -27.81 -15.36
N ASN A 59 -3.95 -27.89 -15.23
CA ASN A 59 -3.26 -28.99 -14.57
C ASN A 59 -3.17 -28.78 -13.05
N CYS A 60 -2.95 -27.54 -12.58
CA CYS A 60 -2.87 -27.20 -11.16
C CYS A 60 -4.28 -27.00 -10.56
N ARG A 61 -5.02 -28.09 -10.34
CA ARG A 61 -6.43 -28.06 -9.89
C ARG A 61 -6.68 -27.49 -8.49
N TYR A 62 -5.64 -27.37 -7.66
CA TYR A 62 -5.73 -26.77 -6.32
C TYR A 62 -5.28 -25.31 -6.29
N LEU A 63 -5.03 -24.70 -7.46
CA LEU A 63 -4.56 -23.33 -7.50
C LEU A 63 -5.65 -22.38 -6.99
N GLU A 64 -5.28 -21.61 -5.98
CA GLU A 64 -6.12 -20.65 -5.26
C GLU A 64 -5.66 -19.21 -5.50
N GLU A 65 -4.36 -18.99 -5.72
CA GLU A 65 -3.78 -17.67 -5.94
C GLU A 65 -2.84 -17.67 -7.15
N ILE A 66 -3.06 -16.71 -8.05
CA ILE A 66 -2.18 -16.45 -9.18
C ILE A 66 -1.84 -14.96 -9.27
N ILE A 67 -0.55 -14.65 -9.44
CA ILE A 67 -0.02 -13.31 -9.63
C ILE A 67 0.74 -13.25 -10.96
N MET A 68 0.33 -12.34 -11.85
CA MET A 68 0.82 -12.21 -13.22
C MET A 68 0.97 -10.73 -13.61
N PHE A 69 1.82 -9.99 -12.90
CA PHE A 69 2.13 -8.63 -13.34
C PHE A 69 3.17 -8.66 -14.46
N TRP A 70 3.05 -7.75 -15.44
CA TRP A 70 4.07 -7.55 -16.49
C TRP A 70 4.36 -8.83 -17.29
N CYS A 71 3.36 -9.67 -17.52
CA CYS A 71 3.45 -10.86 -18.36
C CYS A 71 3.06 -10.50 -19.81
N GLU A 72 4.02 -10.09 -20.63
CA GLU A 72 3.77 -9.53 -21.96
C GLU A 72 3.12 -10.51 -22.95
N GLY A 73 3.31 -11.83 -22.77
CA GLY A 73 2.75 -12.86 -23.64
C GLY A 73 1.31 -13.27 -23.32
N ILE A 74 0.69 -12.70 -22.27
CA ILE A 74 -0.70 -12.97 -21.90
C ILE A 74 -1.62 -11.88 -22.46
N THR A 75 -2.62 -12.28 -23.23
CA THR A 75 -3.67 -11.38 -23.73
C THR A 75 -4.95 -11.52 -22.91
N SER A 76 -5.87 -10.55 -23.04
CA SER A 76 -7.18 -10.60 -22.38
C SER A 76 -7.99 -11.86 -22.76
N VAL A 77 -7.92 -12.28 -24.03
CA VAL A 77 -8.58 -13.48 -24.54
C VAL A 77 -7.93 -14.75 -23.97
N GLY A 78 -6.61 -14.79 -23.89
CA GLY A 78 -5.89 -15.92 -23.29
C GLY A 78 -6.18 -16.08 -21.82
N LEU A 79 -6.17 -14.98 -21.07
CA LEU A 79 -6.58 -14.98 -19.65
C LEU A 79 -8.02 -15.45 -19.49
N ALA A 80 -8.96 -14.92 -20.29
CA ALA A 80 -10.36 -15.34 -20.25
C ALA A 80 -10.52 -16.84 -20.52
N SER A 81 -9.80 -17.37 -21.53
CA SER A 81 -9.79 -18.80 -21.84
C SER A 81 -9.27 -19.64 -20.66
N ALA A 82 -8.19 -19.19 -20.02
CA ALA A 82 -7.53 -19.92 -18.95
C ALA A 82 -8.30 -19.88 -17.61
N LEU A 83 -9.08 -18.82 -17.36
CA LEU A 83 -9.94 -18.68 -16.18
C LEU A 83 -11.23 -19.51 -16.26
N ARG A 84 -11.60 -19.99 -17.46
CA ARG A 84 -12.81 -20.80 -17.64
C ARG A 84 -12.76 -22.06 -16.76
N ASP A 85 -13.84 -22.29 -16.01
CA ASP A 85 -14.01 -23.46 -15.15
C ASP A 85 -12.93 -23.60 -14.05
N LYS A 86 -12.56 -22.49 -13.39
CA LYS A 86 -11.64 -22.45 -12.24
C LYS A 86 -12.30 -22.05 -10.92
N PRO A 87 -13.20 -22.88 -10.37
CA PRO A 87 -13.94 -22.54 -9.15
C PRO A 87 -13.06 -22.42 -7.91
N THR A 88 -11.83 -22.95 -7.92
CA THR A 88 -10.91 -22.92 -6.76
C THR A 88 -10.19 -21.59 -6.58
N LEU A 89 -10.18 -20.73 -7.61
CA LEU A 89 -9.37 -19.51 -7.58
C LEU A 89 -10.00 -18.46 -6.65
N ARG A 90 -9.24 -18.06 -5.63
CA ARG A 90 -9.65 -17.11 -4.58
C ARG A 90 -8.99 -15.75 -4.74
N SER A 91 -7.81 -15.70 -5.36
CA SER A 91 -7.06 -14.47 -5.59
C SER A 91 -6.48 -14.42 -7.00
N LEU A 92 -6.81 -13.34 -7.73
CA LEU A 92 -6.34 -13.08 -9.07
C LEU A 92 -5.68 -11.70 -9.12
N SER A 93 -4.39 -11.67 -9.48
CA SER A 93 -3.62 -10.43 -9.62
C SER A 93 -2.95 -10.37 -10.98
N PHE A 94 -3.17 -9.31 -11.76
CA PHE A 94 -2.56 -9.20 -13.08
C PHE A 94 -2.46 -7.77 -13.62
N SER A 95 -1.59 -7.61 -14.61
CA SER A 95 -1.52 -6.47 -15.51
C SER A 95 -1.23 -6.96 -16.92
N PHE A 96 -1.56 -6.16 -17.94
CA PHE A 96 -1.12 -6.41 -19.32
C PHE A 96 0.06 -5.50 -19.66
N GLY A 97 1.00 -6.00 -20.46
CA GLY A 97 2.20 -5.25 -20.87
C GLY A 97 1.88 -4.02 -21.73
N ASN A 98 0.76 -4.08 -22.48
CA ASN A 98 0.25 -2.96 -23.26
C ASN A 98 -0.98 -2.37 -22.57
N ARG A 99 -1.21 -1.05 -22.71
CA ARG A 99 -2.48 -0.38 -22.33
C ARG A 99 -3.64 -0.79 -23.25
N GLU A 100 -3.75 -2.07 -23.57
CA GLU A 100 -4.92 -2.61 -24.26
C GLU A 100 -6.14 -2.44 -23.35
N MET A 101 -7.27 -2.09 -23.97
CA MET A 101 -8.52 -1.88 -23.26
C MET A 101 -8.96 -3.17 -22.56
N PHE A 102 -9.32 -3.09 -21.29
CA PHE A 102 -9.93 -4.17 -20.50
C PHE A 102 -11.41 -4.28 -20.90
N ASN A 103 -11.70 -4.60 -22.17
CA ASN A 103 -13.04 -4.42 -22.73
C ASN A 103 -13.63 -5.66 -23.40
N THR A 104 -13.00 -6.84 -23.29
CA THR A 104 -13.64 -8.05 -23.81
C THR A 104 -14.69 -8.53 -22.81
N ALA A 105 -15.97 -8.49 -23.20
CA ALA A 105 -17.07 -9.07 -22.43
C ALA A 105 -16.74 -10.49 -21.93
N GLN A 106 -16.03 -11.26 -22.77
CA GLN A 106 -15.52 -12.59 -22.44
C GLN A 106 -14.65 -12.65 -21.18
N LEU A 107 -13.77 -11.67 -20.95
CA LEU A 107 -12.93 -11.65 -19.75
C LEU A 107 -13.76 -11.33 -18.51
N ILE A 108 -14.71 -10.40 -18.63
CA ILE A 108 -15.66 -10.09 -17.54
C ILE A 108 -16.45 -11.34 -17.17
N ASP A 109 -17.06 -12.02 -18.16
CA ASP A 109 -17.82 -13.26 -17.95
C ASP A 109 -16.97 -14.34 -17.26
N SER A 110 -15.72 -14.51 -17.71
CA SER A 110 -14.81 -15.49 -17.13
C SER A 110 -14.42 -15.12 -15.70
N LEU A 111 -14.17 -13.85 -15.42
CA LEU A 111 -13.83 -13.37 -14.09
C LEU A 111 -14.99 -13.53 -13.11
N VAL A 112 -16.22 -13.17 -13.50
CA VAL A 112 -17.38 -13.29 -12.62
C VAL A 112 -17.91 -14.72 -12.47
N SER A 113 -17.40 -15.66 -13.27
CA SER A 113 -17.60 -17.10 -13.07
C SER A 113 -16.85 -17.64 -11.85
N LEU A 114 -15.83 -16.93 -11.35
CA LEU A 114 -15.02 -17.31 -10.19
C LEU A 114 -15.77 -17.03 -8.87
N LYS A 115 -16.71 -17.90 -8.50
CA LYS A 115 -17.63 -17.68 -7.36
C LYS A 115 -16.97 -17.57 -5.99
N ASP A 116 -15.76 -18.11 -5.85
CA ASP A 116 -14.97 -18.07 -4.62
C ASP A 116 -13.93 -16.94 -4.60
N LEU A 117 -13.91 -16.08 -5.62
CA LEU A 117 -12.96 -14.99 -5.74
C LEU A 117 -13.16 -13.96 -4.62
N SER A 118 -12.18 -13.87 -3.73
CA SER A 118 -12.19 -12.97 -2.57
C SER A 118 -11.19 -11.82 -2.70
N SER A 119 -10.24 -11.90 -3.64
CA SER A 119 -9.21 -10.88 -3.88
C SER A 119 -9.02 -10.64 -5.37
N LEU A 120 -9.17 -9.38 -5.79
CA LEU A 120 -8.94 -8.95 -7.16
C LEU A 120 -7.97 -7.77 -7.19
N VAL A 121 -6.87 -7.93 -7.94
CA VAL A 121 -5.81 -6.92 -8.07
C VAL A 121 -5.55 -6.61 -9.52
N LEU A 122 -5.83 -5.38 -9.91
CA LEU A 122 -5.72 -4.89 -11.27
C LEU A 122 -4.72 -3.73 -11.28
N ASN A 123 -3.66 -3.87 -12.07
CA ASN A 123 -2.59 -2.87 -12.16
C ASN A 123 -2.47 -2.33 -13.60
N PHE A 124 -2.49 -1.01 -13.76
CA PHE A 124 -2.31 -0.33 -15.05
C PHE A 124 -3.33 -0.73 -16.14
N LEU A 125 -4.55 -1.11 -15.73
CA LEU A 125 -5.62 -1.55 -16.63
C LEU A 125 -6.67 -0.46 -16.88
N ASN A 126 -7.18 -0.40 -18.11
CA ASN A 126 -8.31 0.46 -18.45
C ASN A 126 -9.64 -0.29 -18.26
N ILE A 127 -10.18 -0.30 -17.05
CA ILE A 127 -11.39 -1.03 -16.65
C ILE A 127 -12.64 -0.18 -16.87
N SER A 128 -13.74 -0.76 -17.36
CA SER A 128 -15.02 -0.04 -17.49
C SER A 128 -15.88 -0.19 -16.23
N ASP A 129 -16.87 0.69 -16.06
CA ASP A 129 -17.88 0.50 -15.01
C ASP A 129 -18.65 -0.82 -15.16
N GLU A 130 -18.76 -1.37 -16.39
CA GLU A 130 -19.43 -2.64 -16.64
C GLU A 130 -18.77 -3.82 -15.91
N LEU A 131 -17.44 -3.82 -15.77
CA LEU A 131 -16.75 -4.80 -14.94
C LEU A 131 -17.22 -4.71 -13.48
N LEU A 132 -17.25 -3.50 -12.94
CA LEU A 132 -17.63 -3.26 -11.54
C LEU A 132 -19.10 -3.62 -11.30
N TYR A 133 -19.98 -3.28 -12.25
CA TYR A 133 -21.38 -3.69 -12.24
C TYR A 133 -21.54 -5.20 -12.29
N SER A 134 -20.79 -5.89 -13.16
CA SER A 134 -20.87 -7.34 -13.31
C SER A 134 -20.42 -8.08 -12.06
N VAL A 135 -19.29 -7.66 -11.47
CA VAL A 135 -18.81 -8.18 -10.18
C VAL A 135 -19.86 -8.00 -9.08
N ALA A 136 -20.47 -6.82 -9.01
CA ALA A 136 -21.49 -6.49 -8.03
C ALA A 136 -22.80 -7.27 -8.22
N ARG A 137 -23.24 -7.46 -9.47
CA ARG A 137 -24.44 -8.23 -9.83
C ARG A 137 -24.30 -9.71 -9.49
N GLU A 138 -23.13 -10.28 -9.74
CA GLU A 138 -22.84 -11.68 -9.43
C GLU A 138 -22.57 -11.91 -7.94
N GLY A 139 -22.41 -10.84 -7.15
CA GLY A 139 -22.30 -10.93 -5.69
C GLY A 139 -21.04 -11.65 -5.23
N LEU A 140 -19.91 -11.46 -5.93
CA LEU A 140 -18.64 -12.10 -5.57
C LEU A 140 -18.25 -11.77 -4.12
N PRO A 141 -17.70 -12.74 -3.36
CA PRO A 141 -17.34 -12.57 -1.94
C PRO A 141 -16.03 -11.78 -1.76
N LEU A 142 -15.86 -10.68 -2.50
CA LEU A 142 -14.66 -9.86 -2.45
C LEU A 142 -14.47 -9.23 -1.08
N THR A 143 -13.27 -9.41 -0.55
CA THR A 143 -12.75 -8.77 0.67
C THR A 143 -11.59 -7.83 0.35
N ARG A 144 -10.95 -8.01 -0.81
CA ARG A 144 -9.84 -7.18 -1.28
C ARG A 144 -10.06 -6.76 -2.73
N LEU A 145 -10.05 -5.45 -2.97
CA LEU A 145 -10.02 -4.86 -4.30
C LEU A 145 -8.87 -3.87 -4.38
N VAL A 146 -8.00 -4.06 -5.37
CA VAL A 146 -6.92 -3.12 -5.67
C VAL A 146 -7.03 -2.68 -7.11
N LEU A 147 -7.24 -1.38 -7.29
CA LEU A 147 -7.24 -0.69 -8.58
C LEU A 147 -6.02 0.23 -8.61
N HIS A 148 -4.88 -0.30 -9.03
CA HIS A 148 -3.62 0.43 -9.04
C HIS A 148 -3.38 1.08 -10.41
N CYS A 149 -3.38 2.42 -10.47
CA CYS A 149 -3.22 3.15 -11.74
C CYS A 149 -4.21 2.69 -12.84
N CYS A 150 -5.41 2.25 -12.44
CA CYS A 150 -6.46 1.86 -13.37
C CYS A 150 -7.20 3.08 -13.93
N THR A 151 -7.65 3.02 -15.18
CA THR A 151 -8.46 4.07 -15.83
C THR A 151 -9.81 3.51 -16.26
N GLY A 152 -10.68 4.35 -16.86
CA GLY A 152 -11.92 3.93 -17.54
C GLY A 152 -13.15 3.76 -16.64
N HIS A 153 -12.94 3.55 -15.34
CA HIS A 153 -14.01 3.47 -14.35
C HIS A 153 -14.36 4.87 -13.85
N SER A 154 -15.56 5.00 -13.30
CA SER A 154 -16.08 6.24 -12.75
C SER A 154 -16.54 6.05 -11.30
N TYR A 155 -16.96 7.14 -10.69
CA TYR A 155 -17.59 7.10 -9.38
C TYR A 155 -18.83 6.19 -9.36
N ALA A 156 -19.61 6.15 -10.44
CA ALA A 156 -20.83 5.35 -10.52
C ALA A 156 -20.55 3.84 -10.39
N GLY A 157 -19.52 3.33 -11.07
CA GLY A 157 -19.10 1.94 -10.98
C GLY A 157 -18.63 1.55 -9.58
N ILE A 158 -17.75 2.37 -8.97
CA ILE A 158 -17.24 2.14 -7.61
C ILE A 158 -18.37 2.21 -6.59
N PHE A 159 -19.24 3.21 -6.68
CA PHE A 159 -20.40 3.38 -5.81
C PHE A 159 -21.32 2.16 -5.89
N TYR A 160 -21.68 1.72 -7.10
CA TYR A 160 -22.54 0.56 -7.27
C TYR A 160 -21.92 -0.69 -6.66
N LEU A 161 -20.63 -0.95 -6.94
CA LEU A 161 -19.90 -2.08 -6.37
C LEU A 161 -19.92 -2.08 -4.85
N LEU A 162 -19.50 -0.98 -4.22
CA LEU A 162 -19.44 -0.89 -2.76
C LEU A 162 -20.83 -0.93 -2.12
N SER A 163 -21.87 -0.41 -2.79
CA SER A 163 -23.25 -0.49 -2.28
C SER A 163 -23.79 -1.92 -2.21
N LYS A 164 -23.31 -2.83 -3.07
CA LYS A 164 -23.72 -4.24 -3.13
C LYS A 164 -22.78 -5.18 -2.38
N CYS A 165 -21.48 -4.92 -2.42
CA CYS A 165 -20.43 -5.72 -1.82
C CYS A 165 -19.84 -4.98 -0.61
N GLN A 166 -20.36 -5.24 0.59
CA GLN A 166 -20.01 -4.50 1.82
C GLN A 166 -19.01 -5.24 2.73
N ARG A 167 -18.32 -6.25 2.19
CA ARG A 167 -17.36 -7.11 2.93
C ARG A 167 -15.90 -6.71 2.72
N PHE A 168 -15.65 -5.56 2.09
CA PHE A 168 -14.29 -5.11 1.79
C PHE A 168 -13.53 -4.80 3.09
N ARG A 169 -12.42 -5.52 3.26
CA ARG A 169 -11.41 -5.29 4.31
C ARG A 169 -10.24 -4.49 3.79
N HIS A 170 -9.92 -4.61 2.50
CA HIS A 170 -8.80 -3.93 1.87
C HIS A 170 -9.23 -3.29 0.55
N LEU A 171 -9.12 -1.97 0.46
CA LEU A 171 -9.52 -1.22 -0.73
C LEU A 171 -8.39 -0.29 -1.17
N GLU A 172 -7.95 -0.41 -2.42
CA GLU A 172 -7.03 0.55 -3.04
C GLU A 172 -7.68 1.18 -4.28
N LEU A 173 -7.74 2.51 -4.27
CA LEU A 173 -8.20 3.36 -5.36
C LEU A 173 -7.08 4.33 -5.72
N PHE A 174 -5.91 3.81 -6.11
CA PHE A 174 -4.71 4.60 -6.34
C PHE A 174 -4.84 5.48 -7.60
N LYS A 175 -4.52 6.78 -7.47
CA LYS A 175 -4.58 7.74 -8.58
C LYS A 175 -5.96 7.80 -9.25
N THR A 176 -7.01 7.82 -8.43
CA THR A 176 -8.40 7.93 -8.89
C THR A 176 -8.80 9.40 -8.96
N ASP A 177 -8.50 10.05 -10.09
CA ASP A 177 -8.57 11.52 -10.22
C ASP A 177 -9.99 12.13 -10.08
N PHE A 178 -11.06 11.34 -10.22
CA PHE A 178 -12.43 11.82 -9.99
C PHE A 178 -12.89 11.75 -8.51
N LEU A 179 -12.09 11.12 -7.64
CA LEU A 179 -12.48 10.89 -6.24
C LEU A 179 -12.24 12.15 -5.40
N ASN A 180 -13.32 12.72 -4.87
CA ASN A 180 -13.32 13.90 -3.99
C ASN A 180 -13.86 13.54 -2.59
N ASP A 181 -13.81 14.49 -1.64
CA ASP A 181 -14.22 14.25 -0.26
C ASP A 181 -15.69 13.83 -0.12
N GLN A 182 -16.59 14.39 -0.93
CA GLN A 182 -18.03 14.01 -0.92
C GLN A 182 -18.22 12.56 -1.35
N HIS A 183 -17.48 12.12 -2.37
CA HIS A 183 -17.47 10.71 -2.77
C HIS A 183 -16.96 9.84 -1.62
N VAL A 184 -15.88 10.20 -0.92
CA VAL A 184 -15.38 9.42 0.22
C VAL A 184 -16.39 9.35 1.37
N VAL A 185 -17.10 10.44 1.67
CA VAL A 185 -18.20 10.42 2.65
C VAL A 185 -19.27 9.40 2.26
N GLN A 186 -19.69 9.38 1.00
CA GLN A 186 -20.70 8.43 0.52
C GLN A 186 -20.18 6.98 0.53
N LEU A 187 -19.00 6.73 -0.02
CA LEU A 187 -18.42 5.39 -0.11
C LEU A 187 -18.13 4.78 1.27
N SER A 188 -17.61 5.59 2.21
CA SER A 188 -17.27 5.12 3.56
C SER A 188 -18.48 4.59 4.35
N SER A 189 -19.71 5.01 3.99
CA SER A 189 -20.94 4.47 4.61
C SER A 189 -21.18 2.98 4.32
N PHE A 190 -20.54 2.42 3.29
CA PHE A 190 -20.63 1.00 2.92
C PHE A 190 -19.46 0.16 3.46
N LEU A 191 -18.50 0.77 4.15
CA LEU A 191 -17.17 0.19 4.44
C LEU A 191 -17.00 -0.12 5.94
N GLY A 192 -17.99 -0.80 6.54
CA GLY A 192 -17.98 -1.14 7.98
C GLY A 192 -16.86 -2.11 8.40
N ASP A 193 -16.51 -3.05 7.51
CA ASP A 193 -15.47 -4.08 7.74
C ASP A 193 -14.07 -3.64 7.28
N LEU A 194 -13.92 -2.39 6.80
CA LEU A 194 -12.68 -1.92 6.19
C LEU A 194 -11.55 -1.87 7.22
N VAL A 195 -10.43 -2.52 6.90
CA VAL A 195 -9.23 -2.63 7.72
C VAL A 195 -8.11 -1.75 7.16
N SER A 196 -7.97 -1.68 5.84
CA SER A 196 -7.03 -0.78 5.19
C SER A 196 -7.57 -0.13 3.93
N ILE A 197 -7.19 1.13 3.72
CA ILE A 197 -7.51 1.88 2.51
C ILE A 197 -6.28 2.60 1.96
N ASN A 198 -6.12 2.56 0.64
CA ASN A 198 -5.08 3.30 -0.07
C ASN A 198 -5.72 4.22 -1.13
N LEU A 199 -5.60 5.52 -0.89
CA LEU A 199 -6.08 6.62 -1.72
C LEU A 199 -4.91 7.53 -2.18
N ASN A 200 -3.69 6.99 -2.23
CA ASN A 200 -2.52 7.74 -2.68
C ASN A 200 -2.77 8.31 -4.09
N TYR A 201 -2.27 9.52 -4.33
CA TYR A 201 -2.37 10.25 -5.60
C TYR A 201 -3.79 10.63 -6.05
N CYS A 202 -4.81 10.52 -5.19
CA CYS A 202 -6.15 11.07 -5.47
C CYS A 202 -6.16 12.59 -5.26
N LYS A 203 -5.88 13.35 -6.31
CA LYS A 203 -5.57 14.79 -6.22
C LYS A 203 -6.75 15.68 -5.80
N GLU A 204 -7.98 15.22 -5.98
CA GLU A 204 -9.19 15.97 -5.59
C GLU A 204 -9.60 15.72 -4.13
N LEU A 205 -8.87 14.87 -3.40
CA LEU A 205 -9.06 14.68 -1.97
C LEU A 205 -8.36 15.75 -1.14
N THR A 206 -8.97 16.09 0.00
CA THR A 206 -8.34 16.85 1.07
C THR A 206 -8.25 16.01 2.34
N TYR A 207 -7.75 16.60 3.42
CA TYR A 207 -7.74 15.95 4.73
C TYR A 207 -9.15 15.72 5.29
N ALA A 208 -10.21 16.33 4.75
CA ALA A 208 -11.58 16.03 5.16
C ALA A 208 -11.98 14.57 4.89
N ALA A 209 -11.46 13.97 3.82
CA ALA A 209 -11.66 12.55 3.52
C ALA A 209 -11.09 11.62 4.62
N LEU A 210 -9.98 11.99 5.25
CA LEU A 210 -9.42 11.24 6.39
C LEU A 210 -10.46 11.14 7.51
N PHE A 211 -11.11 12.25 7.86
CA PHE A 211 -12.12 12.28 8.92
C PHE A 211 -13.39 11.51 8.58
N ALA A 212 -13.83 11.57 7.31
CA ALA A 212 -14.96 10.78 6.85
C ALA A 212 -14.70 9.27 7.02
N LEU A 213 -13.51 8.80 6.65
CA LEU A 213 -13.10 7.40 6.76
C LEU A 213 -13.09 6.92 8.22
N VAL A 214 -12.38 7.63 9.10
CA VAL A 214 -12.24 7.17 10.51
C VAL A 214 -13.55 7.27 11.29
N ARG A 215 -14.46 8.16 10.89
CA ARG A 215 -15.80 8.27 11.48
C ARG A 215 -16.72 7.11 11.08
N ASN A 216 -16.66 6.67 9.82
CA ASN A 216 -17.60 5.70 9.27
C ASN A 216 -17.07 4.26 9.26
N CYS A 217 -15.75 4.07 9.39
CA CYS A 217 -15.08 2.76 9.32
C CYS A 217 -14.47 2.38 10.70
N PRO A 218 -15.22 1.68 11.59
CA PRO A 218 -14.78 1.39 12.96
C PRO A 218 -13.62 0.37 13.04
N SER A 219 -13.43 -0.45 12.01
CA SER A 219 -12.37 -1.47 11.93
C SER A 219 -11.07 -0.94 11.28
N LEU A 220 -11.06 0.32 10.83
CA LEU A 220 -10.01 0.87 10.00
C LEU A 220 -8.70 1.05 10.76
N SER A 221 -7.67 0.32 10.34
CA SER A 221 -6.37 0.27 11.03
C SER A 221 -5.24 0.93 10.24
N GLU A 222 -5.37 1.01 8.91
CA GLU A 222 -4.36 1.60 8.03
C GLU A 222 -5.00 2.53 6.99
N ILE A 223 -4.44 3.74 6.85
CA ILE A 223 -4.84 4.71 5.83
C ILE A 223 -3.60 5.21 5.09
N LYS A 224 -3.62 5.13 3.75
CA LYS A 224 -2.62 5.75 2.87
C LYS A 224 -3.28 6.85 2.04
N MET A 225 -2.84 8.09 2.24
CA MET A 225 -3.36 9.30 1.59
C MET A 225 -2.22 10.28 1.29
N GLN A 226 -1.14 9.79 0.65
CA GLN A 226 0.00 10.58 0.19
C GLN A 226 -0.28 11.22 -1.18
N ASN A 227 0.33 12.38 -1.44
CA ASN A 227 0.21 13.11 -2.71
C ASN A 227 -1.25 13.47 -3.10
N ILE A 228 -2.07 13.86 -2.13
CA ILE A 228 -3.42 14.41 -2.31
C ILE A 228 -3.42 15.95 -2.24
N GLY A 229 -4.56 16.60 -2.50
CA GLY A 229 -4.70 18.06 -2.34
C GLY A 229 -4.12 18.88 -3.48
N GLY A 230 -4.26 18.43 -4.72
CA GLY A 230 -3.80 19.14 -5.92
C GLY A 230 -4.54 20.45 -6.20
N LYS A 231 -5.75 20.60 -5.63
CA LYS A 231 -6.52 21.84 -5.61
C LYS A 231 -6.70 22.27 -4.15
N ILE A 232 -5.83 23.16 -3.67
CA ILE A 232 -5.97 23.74 -2.33
C ILE A 232 -7.20 24.64 -2.36
N VAL A 233 -8.35 24.12 -1.94
CA VAL A 233 -9.47 24.98 -1.54
C VAL A 233 -9.21 25.34 -0.09
N GLY A 234 -8.72 26.56 0.10
CA GLY A 234 -8.74 27.19 1.41
C GLY A 234 -10.18 27.26 1.89
N ASN A 235 -10.49 26.51 2.94
CA ASN A 235 -11.25 27.03 4.05
C ASN A 235 -11.16 26.07 5.24
N SER A 236 -10.50 26.58 6.27
CA SER A 236 -10.45 26.07 7.63
C SER A 236 -11.76 26.40 8.36
N ASP A 237 -12.91 25.96 7.86
CA ASP A 237 -14.21 26.25 8.48
C ASP A 237 -14.99 24.96 8.72
N SER A 238 -14.47 24.15 9.63
CA SER A 238 -15.24 23.42 10.64
C SER A 238 -14.28 22.48 11.37
N LEU A 239 -13.59 23.00 12.37
CA LEU A 239 -13.04 22.18 13.44
C LEU A 239 -14.23 21.67 14.26
N VAL A 240 -14.96 20.72 13.69
CA VAL A 240 -15.96 19.92 14.38
C VAL A 240 -15.28 19.29 15.58
N GLU A 241 -16.04 19.08 16.66
CA GLU A 241 -15.66 18.29 17.81
C GLU A 241 -15.18 16.90 17.34
N PHE A 242 -13.87 16.74 17.12
CA PHE A 242 -13.32 15.51 16.57
C PHE A 242 -13.39 14.41 17.64
N GLY A 243 -13.93 13.24 17.27
CA GLY A 243 -13.87 12.04 18.09
C GLY A 243 -12.44 11.52 18.22
N VAL A 244 -12.22 10.62 19.18
CA VAL A 244 -10.96 9.86 19.32
C VAL A 244 -11.13 8.51 18.65
N TYR A 245 -10.19 8.15 17.77
CA TYR A 245 -10.21 6.94 16.97
C TYR A 245 -9.02 6.04 17.30
N PRO A 246 -9.07 5.29 18.42
CA PRO A 246 -7.97 4.47 18.91
C PRO A 246 -7.69 3.22 18.06
N GLN A 247 -8.52 2.93 17.07
CA GLN A 247 -8.36 1.78 16.17
C GLN A 247 -7.25 1.99 15.12
N LEU A 248 -6.97 3.24 14.74
CA LEU A 248 -6.01 3.54 13.68
C LEU A 248 -4.57 3.31 14.18
N LYS A 249 -3.81 2.52 13.42
CA LYS A 249 -2.44 2.10 13.76
C LYS A 249 -1.40 2.62 12.78
N SER A 250 -1.74 2.72 11.50
CA SER A 250 -0.79 3.12 10.45
C SER A 250 -1.38 4.24 9.59
N LEU A 251 -0.64 5.34 9.45
CA LEU A 251 -1.08 6.51 8.72
C LEU A 251 0.04 7.03 7.83
N TYR A 252 -0.24 7.16 6.53
CA TYR A 252 0.70 7.68 5.53
C TYR A 252 0.10 8.95 4.92
N LEU A 253 0.68 10.10 5.26
CA LEU A 253 0.19 11.43 4.93
C LEU A 253 1.25 12.36 4.30
N GLY A 254 2.31 11.83 3.69
CA GLY A 254 3.28 12.59 2.90
C GLY A 254 2.64 13.53 1.86
N ASN A 255 2.39 14.78 2.26
CA ASN A 255 1.72 15.82 1.47
C ASN A 255 2.37 17.18 1.74
N SER A 256 2.42 18.07 0.74
CA SER A 256 3.08 19.38 0.88
C SER A 256 2.32 20.38 1.75
N TRP A 257 1.00 20.23 1.88
CA TRP A 257 0.12 21.14 2.63
C TRP A 257 0.06 20.86 4.14
N LEU A 258 0.77 19.83 4.64
CA LEU A 258 0.79 19.54 6.08
C LEU A 258 1.47 20.64 6.89
N SER A 259 0.83 21.02 8.00
CA SER A 259 1.29 21.98 8.99
C SER A 259 1.27 21.40 10.41
N ASP A 260 1.83 22.13 11.37
CA ASP A 260 1.88 21.71 12.77
C ASP A 260 0.50 21.64 13.43
N GLU A 261 -0.45 22.48 13.01
CA GLU A 261 -1.83 22.45 13.49
C GLU A 261 -2.52 21.13 13.10
N ILE A 262 -2.36 20.72 11.83
CA ILE A 262 -2.95 19.48 11.32
C ILE A 262 -2.32 18.27 12.00
N ILE A 263 -0.99 18.24 12.15
CA ILE A 263 -0.34 17.07 12.74
C ILE A 263 -0.60 16.96 14.25
N SER A 264 -0.74 18.09 14.95
CA SER A 264 -1.14 18.12 16.37
C SER A 264 -2.57 17.62 16.57
N MET A 265 -3.46 17.91 15.60
CA MET A 265 -4.80 17.37 15.56
C MET A 265 -4.78 15.85 15.33
N VAL A 266 -4.03 15.37 14.34
CA VAL A 266 -3.80 13.93 14.08
C VAL A 266 -3.32 13.21 15.35
N ALA A 267 -2.36 13.78 16.07
CA ALA A 267 -1.84 13.23 17.33
C ALA A 267 -2.91 13.09 18.43
N SER A 268 -3.88 14.01 18.45
CA SER A 268 -4.95 14.02 19.45
C SER A 268 -6.08 13.03 19.12
N ILE A 269 -6.29 12.78 17.83
CA ILE A 269 -7.36 11.92 17.32
C ILE A 269 -6.92 10.44 17.28
N PHE A 270 -5.64 10.16 17.04
CA PHE A 270 -5.11 8.79 16.88
C PHE A 270 -4.06 8.43 17.96
N PRO A 271 -4.45 8.30 19.23
CA PRO A 271 -3.50 8.10 20.34
C PRO A 271 -2.75 6.75 20.28
N ASN A 272 -3.26 5.76 19.54
CA ASN A 272 -2.68 4.42 19.44
C ASN A 272 -1.81 4.22 18.18
N LEU A 273 -1.48 5.29 17.47
CA LEU A 273 -0.71 5.21 16.24
C LEU A 273 0.64 4.52 16.47
N GLN A 274 0.97 3.58 15.59
CA GLN A 274 2.19 2.77 15.62
C GLN A 274 3.13 3.12 14.47
N LEU A 275 2.59 3.54 13.33
CA LEU A 275 3.33 3.99 12.18
C LEU A 275 2.77 5.32 11.68
N LEU A 276 3.66 6.29 11.51
CA LEU A 276 3.35 7.57 10.87
C LEU A 276 4.38 7.86 9.78
N ASP A 277 3.92 7.96 8.55
CA ASP A 277 4.74 8.33 7.41
C ASP A 277 4.32 9.70 6.87
N LEU A 278 5.22 10.66 6.98
CA LEU A 278 5.05 12.05 6.54
C LEU A 278 6.04 12.42 5.44
N GLU A 279 6.57 11.43 4.71
CA GLU A 279 7.62 11.65 3.70
C GLU A 279 7.13 12.62 2.62
N SER A 280 7.56 13.88 2.70
CA SER A 280 7.29 14.93 1.73
C SER A 280 8.03 16.21 2.06
N ARG A 281 8.06 17.13 1.09
CA ARG A 281 8.50 18.53 1.28
C ARG A 281 7.37 19.34 1.93
N ASN A 282 7.07 19.09 3.20
CA ASN A 282 6.00 19.75 3.94
C ASN A 282 6.49 20.92 4.83
N HIS A 283 5.56 21.48 5.61
CA HIS A 283 5.80 22.61 6.52
C HIS A 283 5.80 22.23 7.99
N ILE A 284 5.88 20.94 8.33
CA ILE A 284 5.92 20.47 9.72
C ILE A 284 7.25 20.88 10.36
N SER A 285 7.16 21.43 11.57
CA SER A 285 8.29 21.84 12.40
C SER A 285 8.28 21.15 13.76
N GLU A 286 7.79 21.82 14.81
CA GLU A 286 7.75 21.33 16.18
C GLU A 286 6.49 20.51 16.48
N GLY A 287 5.46 20.57 15.63
CA GLY A 287 4.22 19.82 15.78
C GLY A 287 4.43 18.29 15.83
N ILE A 288 5.56 17.80 15.31
CA ILE A 288 5.95 16.39 15.45
C ILE A 288 6.19 15.98 16.91
N CYS A 289 6.62 16.91 17.77
CA CYS A 289 6.80 16.65 19.19
C CYS A 289 5.46 16.32 19.87
N GLU A 290 4.35 16.89 19.41
CA GLU A 290 3.00 16.52 19.88
C GLU A 290 2.65 15.08 19.53
N VAL A 291 3.00 14.61 18.32
CA VAL A 291 2.82 13.20 17.94
C VAL A 291 3.62 12.30 18.87
N LEU A 292 4.92 12.57 19.04
CA LEU A 292 5.79 11.75 19.87
C LEU A 292 5.35 11.75 21.34
N ARG A 293 4.73 12.83 21.82
CA ARG A 293 4.22 12.94 23.19
C ARG A 293 2.90 12.19 23.39
N LYS A 294 1.97 12.28 22.43
CA LYS A 294 0.59 11.74 22.56
C LYS A 294 0.44 10.31 22.05
N CYS A 295 1.13 9.96 20.96
CA CYS A 295 1.07 8.64 20.33
C CYS A 295 2.09 7.70 20.97
N CYS A 296 1.86 7.30 22.22
CA CYS A 296 2.84 6.53 23.01
C CYS A 296 3.15 5.12 22.46
N LYS A 297 2.37 4.62 21.49
CA LYS A 297 2.58 3.34 20.80
C LYS A 297 3.38 3.47 19.50
N ILE A 298 3.85 4.66 19.16
CA ILE A 298 4.59 4.90 17.92
C ILE A 298 5.88 4.07 17.91
N LYS A 299 6.06 3.32 16.84
CA LYS A 299 7.22 2.45 16.56
C LYS A 299 7.97 2.92 15.34
N HIS A 300 7.26 3.40 14.32
CA HIS A 300 7.84 3.81 13.04
C HIS A 300 7.44 5.25 12.73
N LEU A 301 8.44 6.11 12.54
CA LEU A 301 8.23 7.50 12.14
C LEU A 301 9.11 7.83 10.94
N ASN A 302 8.49 8.11 9.79
CA ASN A 302 9.16 8.55 8.58
C ASN A 302 8.96 10.06 8.38
N LEU A 303 10.05 10.82 8.44
CA LEU A 303 10.11 12.27 8.26
C LEU A 303 11.05 12.65 7.11
N ALA A 304 11.32 11.71 6.20
CA ALA A 304 12.21 11.99 5.08
C ALA A 304 11.68 13.19 4.28
N TYR A 305 12.61 14.04 3.82
CA TYR A 305 12.34 15.31 3.12
C TYR A 305 11.61 16.41 3.92
N CYS A 306 11.26 16.19 5.19
CA CYS A 306 10.66 17.20 6.09
C CYS A 306 11.69 18.26 6.54
N CYS A 307 12.14 19.13 5.65
CA CYS A 307 13.27 20.05 5.90
C CYS A 307 13.08 21.08 7.02
N LYS A 308 11.86 21.30 7.52
CA LYS A 308 11.59 22.23 8.63
C LYS A 308 11.46 21.54 9.99
N VAL A 309 11.55 20.21 10.03
CA VAL A 309 11.35 19.44 11.25
C VAL A 309 12.31 19.89 12.35
N ASN A 310 11.77 20.12 13.54
CA ASN A 310 12.53 20.52 14.71
C ASN A 310 12.19 19.60 15.89
N LEU A 311 13.18 18.83 16.33
CA LEU A 311 13.05 17.89 17.45
C LEU A 311 13.75 18.38 18.73
N LEU A 312 14.34 19.58 18.71
CA LEU A 312 15.06 20.13 19.87
C LEU A 312 14.14 20.36 21.09
N GLY A 313 12.84 20.55 20.85
CA GLY A 313 11.83 20.70 21.90
C GLY A 313 11.44 19.39 22.62
N MET A 314 12.03 18.24 22.23
CA MET A 314 11.77 16.97 22.91
C MET A 314 12.44 16.93 24.29
N ASN A 315 11.62 17.10 25.33
CA ASN A 315 12.03 17.03 26.74
C ASN A 315 11.39 15.83 27.49
N PHE A 316 11.01 14.78 26.76
CA PHE A 316 10.32 13.60 27.27
C PHE A 316 10.87 12.33 26.59
N VAL A 317 10.60 11.16 27.18
CA VAL A 317 11.10 9.87 26.66
C VAL A 317 10.10 9.28 25.66
N VAL A 318 10.61 8.73 24.56
CA VAL A 318 9.86 8.01 23.52
C VAL A 318 10.42 6.58 23.43
N PRO A 319 10.10 5.70 24.40
CA PRO A 319 10.82 4.44 24.57
C PRO A 319 10.47 3.39 23.51
N ASN A 320 9.31 3.51 22.85
CA ASN A 320 8.80 2.52 21.89
C ASN A 320 9.20 2.80 20.44
N LEU A 321 9.88 3.92 20.16
CA LEU A 321 10.27 4.27 18.81
C LEU A 321 11.42 3.36 18.35
N GLU A 322 11.14 2.51 17.36
CA GLU A 322 12.05 1.50 16.82
C GLU A 322 12.72 1.97 15.52
N VAL A 323 11.99 2.69 14.66
CA VAL A 323 12.49 3.18 13.37
C VAL A 323 12.21 4.68 13.24
N LEU A 324 13.27 5.45 12.99
CA LEU A 324 13.20 6.88 12.72
C LEU A 324 13.93 7.19 11.41
N ASN A 325 13.21 7.74 10.44
CA ASN A 325 13.81 8.21 9.19
C ASN A 325 13.83 9.74 9.15
N LEU A 326 15.03 10.32 9.14
CA LEU A 326 15.29 11.76 9.04
C LEU A 326 16.05 12.11 7.76
N SER A 327 16.09 11.21 6.77
CA SER A 327 16.83 11.43 5.53
C SER A 327 16.36 12.70 4.81
N CYS A 328 17.28 13.43 4.18
CA CYS A 328 17.01 14.68 3.47
C CYS A 328 16.34 15.77 4.34
N THR A 329 16.64 15.79 5.65
CA THR A 329 16.23 16.85 6.58
C THR A 329 17.41 17.73 6.98
N LYS A 330 17.16 18.80 7.75
CA LYS A 330 18.18 19.74 8.24
C LYS A 330 18.63 19.45 9.69
N VAL A 331 18.44 18.23 10.17
CA VAL A 331 18.87 17.85 11.52
C VAL A 331 20.39 17.88 11.65
N ASP A 332 20.85 18.13 12.87
CA ASP A 332 22.26 18.31 13.23
C ASP A 332 22.65 17.47 14.46
N ASP A 333 23.91 17.62 14.90
CA ASP A 333 24.44 16.92 16.07
C ASP A 333 23.67 17.19 17.36
N GLU A 334 23.14 18.41 17.55
CA GLU A 334 22.36 18.77 18.73
C GLU A 334 20.99 18.08 18.70
N THR A 335 20.37 17.98 17.53
CA THR A 335 19.16 17.18 17.32
C THR A 335 19.41 15.70 17.63
N LEU A 336 20.53 15.14 17.15
CA LEU A 336 20.90 13.76 17.46
C LEU A 336 21.19 13.53 18.95
N TYR A 337 21.77 14.51 19.64
CA TYR A 337 21.94 14.45 21.09
C TYR A 337 20.58 14.32 21.80
N VAL A 338 19.60 15.14 21.45
CA VAL A 338 18.23 15.07 22.01
C VAL A 338 17.56 13.72 21.71
N ILE A 339 17.66 13.23 20.47
CA ILE A 339 17.14 11.92 20.07
C ILE A 339 17.80 10.81 20.88
N SER A 340 19.12 10.84 21.06
CA SER A 340 19.87 9.82 21.81
C SER A 340 19.38 9.68 23.26
N LYS A 341 18.98 10.80 23.89
CA LYS A 341 18.47 10.80 25.27
C LYS A 341 17.02 10.35 25.36
N SER A 342 16.23 10.66 24.35
CA SER A 342 14.77 10.48 24.35
C SER A 342 14.34 9.11 23.79
N CYS A 343 15.03 8.60 22.78
CA CYS A 343 14.60 7.46 21.95
C CYS A 343 15.54 6.25 22.11
N ARG A 344 15.67 5.72 23.33
CA ARG A 344 16.62 4.63 23.63
C ARG A 344 16.25 3.26 23.02
N GLY A 345 15.01 3.10 22.57
CA GLY A 345 14.50 1.88 21.93
C GLY A 345 14.81 1.77 20.43
N LEU A 346 15.52 2.74 19.84
CA LEU A 346 15.77 2.77 18.40
C LEU A 346 16.56 1.54 17.92
N LEU A 347 16.01 0.89 16.90
CA LEU A 347 16.61 -0.22 16.16
C LEU A 347 17.19 0.24 14.81
N GLN A 348 16.60 1.28 14.21
CA GLN A 348 17.04 1.85 12.94
C GLN A 348 16.90 3.38 12.94
N LEU A 349 17.96 4.08 12.54
CA LEU A 349 18.00 5.52 12.33
C LEU A 349 18.56 5.81 10.94
N LEU A 350 17.76 6.42 10.07
CA LEU A 350 18.14 6.77 8.70
C LEU A 350 18.43 8.28 8.61
N LEU A 351 19.63 8.62 8.12
CA LEU A 351 20.17 9.98 8.08
C LEU A 351 20.73 10.33 6.69
N GLU A 352 20.27 9.68 5.63
CA GLU A 352 20.81 9.93 4.29
C GLU A 352 20.68 11.42 3.92
N ALA A 353 21.75 12.04 3.42
CA ALA A 353 21.79 13.46 3.07
C ALA A 353 21.46 14.46 4.21
N CYS A 354 21.78 14.12 5.46
CA CYS A 354 21.73 15.03 6.60
C CYS A 354 23.09 15.74 6.81
N ASN A 355 23.36 16.79 6.04
CA ASN A 355 24.67 17.46 6.02
C ASN A 355 25.07 18.17 7.34
N GLY A 356 24.14 18.34 8.29
CA GLY A 356 24.42 18.92 9.60
C GLY A 356 24.91 17.90 10.64
N VAL A 357 24.90 16.61 10.30
CA VAL A 357 25.29 15.52 11.20
C VAL A 357 26.76 15.16 10.97
N THR A 358 27.54 15.16 12.05
CA THR A 358 28.94 14.75 12.05
C THR A 358 29.16 13.49 12.89
N GLU A 359 30.41 13.04 12.99
CA GLU A 359 30.79 11.91 13.87
C GLU A 359 30.42 12.17 15.34
N LYS A 360 30.36 13.44 15.79
CA LYS A 360 29.95 13.81 17.16
C LYS A 360 28.51 13.40 17.43
N GLY A 361 27.57 13.77 16.55
CA GLY A 361 26.16 13.43 16.69
C GLY A 361 25.92 11.92 16.62
N VAL A 362 26.58 11.23 15.70
CA VAL A 362 26.51 9.77 15.58
C VAL A 362 27.01 9.10 16.87
N LYS A 363 28.11 9.59 17.46
CA LYS A 363 28.64 9.05 18.72
C LYS A 363 27.62 9.16 19.87
N HIS A 364 26.91 10.29 20.00
CA HIS A 364 25.86 10.43 21.02
C HIS A 364 24.77 9.36 20.89
N VAL A 365 24.35 9.08 19.66
CA VAL A 365 23.35 8.05 19.36
C VAL A 365 23.89 6.65 19.71
N LEU A 366 25.10 6.31 19.28
CA LEU A 366 25.72 5.00 19.57
C LEU A 366 25.90 4.73 21.08
N GLU A 367 26.16 5.77 21.87
CA GLU A 367 26.32 5.66 23.32
C GLU A 367 25.00 5.37 24.06
N ASN A 368 23.86 5.90 23.58
CA ASN A 368 22.58 5.84 24.32
C ASN A 368 21.52 4.95 23.65
N CYS A 369 21.61 4.68 22.34
CA CYS A 369 20.71 3.82 21.56
C CYS A 369 21.42 2.48 21.23
N THR A 370 21.61 1.65 22.25
CA THR A 370 22.43 0.43 22.17
C THR A 370 21.82 -0.72 21.37
N LEU A 371 20.56 -0.59 20.92
CA LEU A 371 19.83 -1.61 20.17
C LEU A 371 19.88 -1.42 18.65
N LEU A 372 20.58 -0.39 18.16
CA LEU A 372 20.71 -0.10 16.73
C LEU A 372 21.39 -1.25 15.99
N ARG A 373 20.78 -1.73 14.90
CA ARG A 373 21.24 -2.91 14.16
C ARG A 373 22.22 -2.60 13.03
N ASP A 374 22.16 -1.40 12.44
CA ASP A 374 22.97 -0.99 11.28
C ASP A 374 23.86 0.23 11.57
N HIS A 375 25.02 0.01 12.19
CA HIS A 375 25.98 1.08 12.46
C HIS A 375 26.73 1.59 11.21
N GLY A 376 26.90 0.73 10.19
CA GLY A 376 27.74 1.00 9.03
C GLY A 376 27.22 2.13 8.13
N TYR A 377 25.90 2.26 7.99
CA TYR A 377 25.28 3.26 7.12
C TYR A 377 25.35 4.67 7.73
N MET A 378 25.16 4.81 9.04
CA MET A 378 25.27 6.10 9.75
C MET A 378 26.69 6.70 9.69
N LEU A 379 27.72 5.85 9.75
CA LEU A 379 29.12 6.27 9.66
C LEU A 379 29.51 6.76 8.27
N HIS A 380 28.87 6.25 7.21
CA HIS A 380 29.10 6.74 5.85
C HIS A 380 28.51 8.14 5.65
N THR A 381 27.38 8.45 6.31
CA THR A 381 26.79 9.80 6.30
C THR A 381 27.68 10.82 7.00
N ALA A 382 28.27 10.47 8.15
CA ALA A 382 29.10 11.38 8.94
C ALA A 382 30.48 11.72 8.32
N ARG A 383 30.90 11.00 7.27
CA ARG A 383 32.20 11.14 6.60
C ARG A 383 32.16 11.99 5.32
N ARG A 384 30.98 12.46 4.91
CA ARG A 384 30.80 13.40 3.80
C ARG A 384 30.50 14.78 4.36
#